data_AF-A0A7V7WMA7-F1
#
_entry.id   AF-A0A7V7WMA7-F1
#
_cell.length_a   1.000
_cell.length_b   1.000
_cell.length_c   1.000
_cell.angle_alpha   90.00
_cell.angle_beta   90.00
_cell.angle_gamma   90.00
#
_symmetry.space_group_name_H-M   'P 1'
#
loop_
_entity.id
_entity.type
_entity.pdbx_description
1 polymer ?
#
loop_
_entity_poly.entity_id
_entity_poly.type
_entity_poly.pdbx_seq_one_letter_code
_entity_poly.pdbx_strand_id
1 'polypeptide(L)'
;MIALIMAGLALITVVVVATTYDSLFLSSHKELAIVERETLDRLERIIKEKYEKDAALLEANPTTAQTIFGVTGLTTLAKEQGYNIPFALLRTAVSNPQTSGAVQYLNIYVWLPHHVSDSSHYDPSTDTMYANTGVMWRRVSGLPIEQARYEASNALLQAWARSFELRARAKWEADPLRDVTRNYFIDSFVVGAESIGSIPTYTALNALPHVTGLLGAGNVPTSNAWGSDVEISNGQDASLVAPFTMALRTRTPWGTYIGARAVQQTN
;
A
#
# COMPACT_ATOMS: atom_id res chain seq x y z
N MET A 1 -28.69 27.43 68.46
CA MET A 1 -29.41 26.71 67.39
C MET A 1 -29.21 27.34 66.00
N ILE A 2 -29.21 28.67 65.85
CA ILE A 2 -29.03 29.36 64.56
C ILE A 2 -27.61 29.18 63.96
N ALA A 3 -26.55 29.16 64.78
CA ALA A 3 -25.17 28.99 64.30
C ALA A 3 -24.88 27.61 63.68
N LEU A 4 -25.61 26.56 64.08
CA LEU A 4 -25.43 25.19 63.56
C LEU A 4 -26.10 25.01 62.18
N ILE A 5 -27.15 25.77 61.90
CA ILE A 5 -27.86 25.78 60.60
C ILE A 5 -27.04 26.51 59.54
N MET A 6 -26.38 27.61 59.91
CA MET A 6 -25.51 28.39 59.00
C MET A 6 -24.24 27.62 58.59
N ALA A 7 -23.64 26.85 59.51
CA ALA A 7 -22.48 26.00 59.20
C ALA A 7 -22.85 24.82 58.27
N GLY A 8 -24.03 24.23 58.44
CA GLY A 8 -24.53 23.18 57.55
C GLY A 8 -24.81 23.67 56.13
N LEU A 9 -25.37 24.88 55.99
CA LEU A 9 -25.64 25.51 54.68
C LEU A 9 -24.35 25.87 53.91
N ALA A 10 -23.32 26.35 54.62
CA ALA A 10 -22.01 26.62 54.02
C ALA A 10 -21.30 25.35 53.54
N LEU A 11 -21.42 24.24 54.29
CA LEU A 11 -20.85 22.95 53.88
C LEU A 11 -21.55 22.37 52.65
N ILE A 12 -22.88 22.47 52.58
CA ILE A 12 -23.68 21.99 51.44
C ILE A 12 -23.38 22.81 50.17
N THR A 13 -23.20 24.14 50.28
CA THR A 13 -22.82 24.96 49.13
C THR A 13 -21.43 24.64 48.61
N VAL A 14 -20.44 24.40 49.48
CA VAL A 14 -19.08 24.02 49.06
C VAL A 14 -19.08 22.63 48.39
N VAL A 15 -19.85 21.66 48.88
CA VAL A 15 -19.96 20.33 48.26
C VAL A 15 -20.69 20.38 46.91
N VAL A 16 -21.77 21.17 46.80
CA VAL A 16 -22.51 21.34 45.53
C VAL A 16 -21.67 22.12 44.50
N VAL A 17 -20.89 23.12 44.92
CA VAL A 17 -19.95 23.84 44.04
C VAL A 17 -18.79 22.93 43.63
N ALA A 18 -18.18 22.17 44.53
CA ALA A 18 -17.09 21.25 44.17
C ALA A 18 -17.54 20.16 43.18
N THR A 19 -18.71 19.55 43.42
CA THR A 19 -19.27 18.52 42.52
C THR A 19 -19.74 19.06 41.17
N THR A 20 -20.25 20.30 41.10
CA THR A 20 -20.59 20.94 39.82
C THR A 20 -19.36 21.38 39.03
N TYR A 21 -18.30 21.86 39.69
CA TYR A 21 -17.02 22.15 39.04
C TYR A 21 -16.33 20.88 38.53
N ASP A 22 -16.27 19.82 39.35
CA ASP A 22 -15.68 18.54 38.92
C ASP A 22 -16.45 17.93 37.75
N SER A 23 -17.79 17.99 37.75
CA SER A 23 -18.60 17.46 36.64
C SER A 23 -18.48 18.28 35.35
N LEU A 24 -18.37 19.62 35.42
CA LEU A 24 -18.11 20.48 34.26
C LEU A 24 -16.69 20.31 33.70
N PHE A 25 -15.69 20.14 34.56
CA PHE A 25 -14.32 19.85 34.14
C PHE A 25 -14.22 18.45 33.51
N LEU A 26 -14.85 17.44 34.12
CA LEU A 26 -14.89 16.07 33.61
C LEU A 26 -15.67 15.97 32.29
N SER A 27 -16.76 16.71 32.11
CA SER A 27 -17.50 16.74 30.85
C SER A 27 -16.67 17.41 29.74
N SER A 28 -16.02 18.54 30.03
CA SER A 28 -15.15 19.24 29.07
C SER A 28 -13.94 18.42 28.63
N HIS A 29 -13.28 17.70 29.55
CA HIS A 29 -12.15 16.83 29.20
C HIS A 29 -12.58 15.59 28.39
N LYS A 30 -13.75 15.01 28.71
CA LYS A 30 -14.30 13.88 27.94
C LYS A 30 -14.71 14.30 26.54
N GLU A 31 -15.36 15.45 26.40
CA GLU A 31 -15.74 16.00 25.09
C GLU A 31 -14.52 16.30 24.23
N LEU A 32 -13.47 16.90 24.80
CA LEU A 32 -12.21 17.14 24.09
C LEU A 32 -11.58 15.83 23.59
N ALA A 33 -11.46 14.82 24.45
CA ALA A 33 -10.89 13.52 24.07
C ALA A 33 -11.71 12.80 22.98
N ILE A 34 -13.03 13.00 22.94
CA ILE A 34 -13.90 12.48 21.86
C ILE A 34 -13.59 13.21 20.55
N VAL A 35 -13.57 14.54 20.55
CA VAL A 35 -13.29 15.35 19.36
C VAL A 35 -11.90 15.05 18.79
N GLU A 36 -10.89 14.89 19.65
CA GLU A 36 -9.53 14.52 19.23
C GLU A 36 -9.48 13.14 18.59
N ARG A 37 -10.19 12.17 19.17
CA ARG A 37 -10.31 10.83 18.59
C ARG A 37 -10.97 10.87 17.22
N GLU A 38 -12.12 11.53 17.09
CA GLU A 38 -12.83 11.65 15.82
C GLU A 38 -11.99 12.37 14.75
N THR A 39 -11.25 13.40 15.16
CA THR A 39 -10.30 14.12 14.30
C THR A 39 -9.23 13.17 13.77
N LEU A 40 -8.62 12.40 14.67
CA LEU A 40 -7.57 11.43 14.35
C LEU A 40 -8.07 10.28 13.47
N ASP A 41 -9.25 9.74 13.75
CA ASP A 41 -9.86 8.66 12.96
C ASP A 41 -10.22 9.15 11.55
N ARG A 42 -10.69 10.40 11.41
CA ARG A 42 -10.95 11.02 10.11
C ARG A 42 -9.65 11.26 9.33
N LEU A 43 -8.60 11.73 10.00
CA LEU A 43 -7.27 11.89 9.40
C LEU A 43 -6.69 10.56 8.93
N GLU A 44 -6.81 9.51 9.74
CA GLU A 44 -6.41 8.16 9.37
C GLU A 44 -7.09 7.71 8.07
N ARG A 45 -8.40 7.93 7.94
CA ARG A 45 -9.15 7.60 6.71
C ARG A 45 -8.63 8.38 5.51
N ILE A 46 -8.45 9.70 5.63
CA ILE A 46 -7.93 10.56 4.55
C ILE A 46 -6.54 10.07 4.10
N ILE A 47 -5.67 9.74 5.05
CA ILE A 47 -4.34 9.23 4.77
C ILE A 47 -4.42 7.90 4.02
N LYS A 48 -5.22 6.94 4.51
CA LYS A 48 -5.39 5.64 3.85
C LYS A 48 -5.89 5.78 2.42
N GLU A 49 -6.97 6.54 2.21
CA GLU A 49 -7.55 6.77 0.88
C GLU A 49 -6.52 7.39 -0.09
N LYS A 50 -5.76 8.38 0.38
CA LYS A 50 -4.73 9.04 -0.43
C LYS A 50 -3.56 8.11 -0.72
N TYR A 51 -3.13 7.32 0.27
CA TYR A 51 -2.06 6.35 0.12
C TYR A 51 -2.45 5.28 -0.88
N GLU A 52 -3.65 4.71 -0.76
CA GLU A 52 -4.17 3.72 -1.69
C GLU A 52 -4.20 4.26 -3.11
N LYS A 53 -4.59 5.52 -3.31
CA LYS A 53 -4.62 6.13 -4.65
C LYS A 53 -3.22 6.34 -5.24
N ASP A 54 -2.27 6.80 -4.43
CA ASP A 54 -0.97 7.31 -4.89
C ASP A 54 0.22 6.41 -4.48
N ALA A 55 -0.02 5.18 -4.03
CA ALA A 55 0.97 4.24 -3.53
C ALA A 55 2.23 4.15 -4.41
N ALA A 56 2.06 4.01 -5.73
CA ALA A 56 3.19 3.93 -6.67
C ALA A 56 4.09 5.18 -6.62
N LEU A 57 3.50 6.37 -6.49
CA LEU A 57 4.22 7.64 -6.39
C LEU A 57 4.93 7.78 -5.03
N LEU A 58 4.24 7.39 -3.96
CA LEU A 58 4.74 7.51 -2.59
C LEU A 58 5.93 6.59 -2.32
N GLU A 59 5.87 5.35 -2.81
CA GLU A 59 6.93 4.37 -2.62
C GLU A 59 8.15 4.61 -3.52
N ALA A 60 7.94 5.17 -4.71
CA ALA A 60 9.04 5.55 -5.60
C ALA A 60 9.83 6.77 -5.10
N ASN A 61 9.18 7.66 -4.33
CA ASN A 61 9.81 8.86 -3.79
C ASN A 61 9.27 9.19 -2.38
N PRO A 62 9.92 8.69 -1.32
CA PRO A 62 9.50 8.92 0.07
C PRO A 62 9.43 10.40 0.47
N THR A 63 10.20 11.28 -0.18
CA THR A 63 10.14 12.74 0.05
C THR A 63 8.78 13.33 -0.39
N THR A 64 8.16 12.74 -1.42
CA THR A 64 6.80 13.10 -1.84
C THR A 64 5.80 12.79 -0.73
N ALA A 65 5.96 11.66 -0.03
CA ALA A 65 5.09 11.31 1.10
C ALA A 65 5.20 12.34 2.23
N GLN A 66 6.39 12.84 2.53
CA GLN A 66 6.57 13.94 3.50
C GLN A 66 5.87 15.23 3.07
N THR A 67 5.84 15.52 1.77
CA THR A 67 5.15 16.71 1.24
C THR A 67 3.63 16.56 1.33
N ILE A 68 3.11 15.39 0.96
CA ILE A 68 1.67 15.09 0.92
C ILE A 68 1.09 14.94 2.33
N PHE A 69 1.79 14.21 3.21
CA PHE A 69 1.32 13.90 4.57
C PHE A 69 1.97 14.77 5.65
N GLY A 70 2.84 15.71 5.27
CA GLY A 70 3.27 16.81 6.13
C GLY A 70 2.09 17.68 6.57
N VAL A 71 2.24 18.46 7.65
CA VAL A 71 1.15 19.24 8.25
C VAL A 71 0.38 20.07 7.22
N THR A 72 1.08 20.80 6.35
CA THR A 72 0.46 21.61 5.29
C THR A 72 -0.27 20.75 4.26
N GLY A 73 0.37 19.68 3.77
CA GLY A 73 -0.22 18.80 2.75
C GLY A 73 -1.46 18.08 3.28
N LEU A 74 -1.40 17.51 4.49
CA LEU A 74 -2.51 16.80 5.10
C LEU A 74 -3.68 17.73 5.42
N THR A 75 -3.40 18.97 5.83
CA THR A 75 -4.45 19.99 6.04
C THR A 75 -5.14 20.35 4.73
N THR A 76 -4.39 20.49 3.62
CA THR A 76 -4.97 20.70 2.29
C THR A 76 -5.86 19.52 1.88
N LEU A 77 -5.38 18.28 2.02
CA LEU A 77 -6.16 17.07 1.72
C LEU A 77 -7.44 16.99 2.56
N ALA A 78 -7.36 17.30 3.84
CA ALA A 78 -8.53 17.36 4.71
C ALA A 78 -9.54 18.41 4.25
N LYS A 79 -9.06 19.60 3.85
CA LYS A 79 -9.90 20.68 3.35
C LYS A 79 -10.59 20.33 2.03
N GLU A 80 -9.91 19.62 1.14
CA GLU A 80 -10.50 19.07 -0.09
C GLU A 80 -11.65 18.11 0.19
N GLN A 81 -11.61 17.40 1.33
CA GLN A 81 -12.72 16.58 1.83
C GLN A 81 -13.73 17.35 2.72
N GLY A 82 -13.69 18.69 2.71
CA GLY A 82 -14.60 19.53 3.48
C GLY A 82 -14.32 19.58 4.99
N TYR A 83 -13.12 19.19 5.43
CA TYR A 83 -12.73 19.17 6.83
C TYR A 83 -11.66 20.21 7.15
N ASN A 84 -11.97 21.15 8.04
CA ASN A 84 -11.04 22.18 8.48
C ASN A 84 -10.33 21.75 9.76
N ILE A 85 -9.03 21.52 9.66
CA ILE A 85 -8.18 21.17 10.81
C ILE A 85 -7.53 22.45 11.33
N PRO A 86 -7.61 22.74 12.64
CA PRO A 86 -6.85 23.84 13.22
C PRO A 86 -5.34 23.54 13.17
N PHE A 87 -4.62 24.18 12.23
CA PHE A 87 -3.20 23.97 11.95
C PHE A 87 -2.29 24.05 13.19
N ALA A 88 -2.64 24.91 14.16
CA ALA A 88 -1.85 25.11 15.38
C ALA A 88 -1.65 23.81 16.18
N LEU A 89 -2.58 22.86 16.06
CA LEU A 89 -2.65 21.65 16.86
C LEU A 89 -2.36 20.38 16.07
N LEU A 90 -2.02 20.44 14.78
CA LEU A 90 -1.67 19.23 14.05
C LEU A 90 -0.15 19.06 14.02
N ARG A 91 0.30 17.83 14.27
CA ARG A 91 1.65 17.39 13.97
C ARG A 91 1.59 16.11 13.16
N THR A 92 2.53 15.98 12.23
CA THR A 92 2.62 14.80 11.39
C THR A 92 4.08 14.41 11.20
N ALA A 93 4.31 13.13 10.97
CA ALA A 93 5.60 12.61 10.57
C ALA A 93 5.42 11.42 9.63
N VAL A 94 6.42 11.20 8.78
CA VAL A 94 6.48 10.06 7.87
C VAL A 94 7.77 9.30 8.17
N SER A 95 7.67 7.98 8.26
CA SER A 95 8.81 7.11 8.49
C SER A 95 9.81 7.17 7.34
N ASN A 96 11.03 6.73 7.58
CA ASN A 96 11.85 6.21 6.49
C ASN A 96 11.18 4.95 5.90
N PRO A 97 11.51 4.56 4.65
CA PRO A 97 11.05 3.30 4.10
C PRO A 97 11.31 2.13 5.05
N GLN A 98 10.26 1.40 5.37
CA GLN A 98 10.28 0.19 6.19
C GLN A 98 10.14 -1.03 5.28
N THR A 99 10.67 -2.17 5.71
CA THR A 99 10.61 -3.41 4.93
C THR A 99 10.03 -4.55 5.76
N SER A 100 9.11 -5.32 5.18
CA SER A 100 8.60 -6.56 5.76
C SER A 100 8.53 -7.62 4.67
N GLY A 101 9.42 -8.61 4.74
CA GLY A 101 9.60 -9.59 3.67
C GLY A 101 10.02 -8.91 2.35
N ALA A 102 9.26 -9.14 1.29
CA ALA A 102 9.51 -8.56 -0.04
C ALA A 102 8.85 -7.18 -0.26
N VAL A 103 8.15 -6.66 0.75
CA VAL A 103 7.35 -5.43 0.65
C VAL A 103 8.06 -4.28 1.35
N GLN A 104 8.18 -3.14 0.66
CA GLN A 104 8.57 -1.87 1.26
C GLN A 104 7.32 -1.01 1.47
N TYR A 105 7.27 -0.25 2.56
CA TYR A 105 6.14 0.61 2.90
C TYR A 105 6.57 1.79 3.78
N LEU A 106 5.68 2.76 3.95
CA LEU A 106 5.84 3.89 4.85
C LEU A 106 4.82 3.81 6.00
N ASN A 107 5.19 4.38 7.14
CA ASN A 107 4.26 4.66 8.23
C ASN A 107 4.08 6.17 8.35
N ILE A 108 2.83 6.58 8.59
CA ILE A 108 2.47 7.98 8.76
C ILE A 108 1.91 8.14 10.15
N TYR A 109 2.50 9.05 10.90
CA TYR A 109 2.08 9.38 12.26
C TYR A 109 1.40 10.74 12.25
N VAL A 110 0.29 10.83 12.98
CA VAL A 110 -0.41 12.08 13.23
C VAL A 110 -0.74 12.17 14.71
N TRP A 111 -0.57 13.34 15.28
CA TRP A 111 -0.89 13.59 16.68
C TRP A 111 -1.33 15.02 16.93
N LEU A 112 -2.06 15.19 18.02
CA LEU A 112 -2.61 16.46 18.47
C LEU A 112 -1.94 16.85 19.80
N PRO A 113 -1.11 17.90 19.85
CA PRO A 113 -0.53 18.39 21.09
C PRO A 113 -1.61 18.98 21.99
N HIS A 114 -1.59 18.64 23.28
CA HIS A 114 -2.47 19.27 24.30
C HIS A 114 -1.92 20.60 24.84
N HIS A 115 -0.60 20.81 24.74
CA HIS A 115 0.08 21.98 25.28
C HIS A 115 1.05 22.59 24.27
N VAL A 116 1.28 23.89 24.41
CA VAL A 116 2.23 24.64 23.56
C VAL A 116 3.67 24.10 23.71
N SER A 117 3.99 23.50 24.85
CA SER A 117 5.26 22.84 25.17
C SER A 117 5.17 21.31 25.02
N ASP A 118 4.69 20.83 23.87
CA ASP A 118 4.67 19.40 23.57
C ASP A 118 6.06 18.90 23.14
N SER A 119 6.68 18.08 23.98
CA SER A 119 7.92 17.34 23.68
C SER A 119 7.70 16.00 22.96
N SER A 120 6.46 15.69 22.56
CA SER A 120 6.19 14.51 21.74
C SER A 120 6.93 14.60 20.42
N HIS A 121 7.56 13.50 20.03
CA HIS A 121 8.34 13.45 18.81
C HIS A 121 8.32 12.05 18.22
N TYR A 122 8.67 11.98 16.94
CA TYR A 122 8.76 10.75 16.19
C TYR A 122 10.20 10.56 15.68
N ASP A 123 10.73 9.35 15.85
CA ASP A 123 12.00 8.94 15.25
C ASP A 123 11.72 8.15 13.95
N PRO A 124 12.00 8.72 12.77
CA PRO A 124 11.76 8.05 11.49
C PRO A 124 12.71 6.89 11.20
N SER A 125 13.81 6.76 11.94
CA SER A 125 14.78 5.68 11.77
C SER A 125 14.40 4.41 12.52
N THR A 126 13.82 4.55 13.73
CA THR A 126 13.37 3.42 14.56
C THR A 126 11.87 3.17 14.45
N ASP A 127 11.15 3.95 13.64
CA ASP A 127 9.69 3.91 13.51
C ASP A 127 8.97 3.98 14.87
N THR A 128 9.44 4.87 15.76
CA THR A 128 8.97 4.94 17.15
C THR A 128 8.40 6.32 17.46
N MET A 129 7.17 6.34 17.98
CA MET A 129 6.52 7.55 18.49
C MET A 129 6.74 7.67 20.01
N TYR A 130 7.32 8.79 20.44
CA TYR A 130 7.48 9.15 21.84
C TYR A 130 6.42 10.21 22.18
N ALA A 131 5.25 9.77 22.64
CA ALA A 131 4.15 10.66 22.99
C ALA A 131 4.17 11.03 24.47
N ASN A 132 3.95 12.30 24.78
CA ASN A 132 3.73 12.78 26.14
C ASN A 132 2.41 12.27 26.72
N THR A 133 2.29 12.30 28.05
CA THR A 133 1.04 11.95 28.74
C THR A 133 -0.13 12.80 28.23
N GLY A 134 -1.22 12.14 27.86
CA GLY A 134 -2.44 12.78 27.34
C GLY A 134 -2.47 12.98 25.83
N VAL A 135 -1.32 13.00 25.15
CA VAL A 135 -1.26 13.21 23.69
C VAL A 135 -1.83 12.00 22.95
N MET A 136 -2.91 12.23 22.21
CA MET A 136 -3.49 11.24 21.33
C MET A 136 -2.77 11.24 19.98
N TRP A 137 -2.51 10.05 19.46
CA TRP A 137 -1.85 9.86 18.18
C TRP A 137 -2.45 8.66 17.41
N ARG A 138 -2.17 8.64 16.11
CA ARG A 138 -2.46 7.53 15.20
C ARG A 138 -1.24 7.22 14.37
N ARG A 139 -1.06 5.93 14.11
CA ARG A 139 -0.16 5.42 13.08
C ARG A 139 -1.01 4.81 11.98
N VAL A 140 -0.77 5.27 10.76
CA VAL A 140 -1.28 4.65 9.54
C VAL A 140 -0.13 3.89 8.90
N SER A 141 -0.22 2.57 8.90
CA SER A 141 0.77 1.71 8.25
C SER A 141 0.37 1.45 6.80
N GLY A 142 1.30 1.70 5.87
CA GLY A 142 1.16 1.31 4.46
C GLY A 142 1.30 -0.19 4.22
N LEU A 143 1.78 -0.98 5.20
CA LEU A 143 2.06 -2.40 5.01
C LEU A 143 0.88 -3.21 4.44
N PRO A 144 -0.36 -3.10 4.97
CA PRO A 144 -1.48 -3.89 4.44
C PRO A 144 -1.83 -3.51 2.99
N ILE A 145 -1.68 -2.22 2.64
CA ILE A 145 -1.94 -1.70 1.29
C ILE A 145 -0.90 -2.29 0.33
N GLU A 146 0.37 -2.20 0.69
CA GLU A 146 1.47 -2.69 -0.15
C GLU A 146 1.51 -4.22 -0.24
N GLN A 147 1.11 -4.93 0.81
CA GLN A 147 0.92 -6.39 0.77
C GLN A 147 -0.18 -6.79 -0.22
N ALA A 148 -1.35 -6.14 -0.16
CA ALA A 148 -2.44 -6.42 -1.10
C ALA A 148 -2.02 -6.16 -2.56
N ARG A 149 -1.24 -5.10 -2.80
CA ARG A 149 -0.68 -4.78 -4.13
C ARG A 149 0.35 -5.79 -4.59
N TYR A 150 1.20 -6.27 -3.69
CA TYR A 150 2.16 -7.33 -3.96
C TYR A 150 1.46 -8.65 -4.34
N GLU A 151 0.45 -9.05 -3.57
CA GLU A 151 -0.35 -10.24 -3.84
C GLU A 151 -1.08 -10.16 -5.17
N ALA A 152 -1.73 -9.02 -5.46
CA ALA A 152 -2.38 -8.77 -6.75
C ALA A 152 -1.38 -8.86 -7.93
N SER A 153 -0.17 -8.32 -7.74
CA SER A 153 0.89 -8.37 -8.76
C SER A 153 1.44 -9.78 -8.97
N ASN A 154 1.57 -10.56 -7.90
CA ASN A 154 1.97 -11.97 -8.01
C ASN A 154 0.87 -12.79 -8.70
N ALA A 155 -0.40 -12.61 -8.32
CA ALA A 155 -1.53 -13.26 -8.97
C ALA A 155 -1.62 -12.92 -10.46
N LEU A 156 -1.32 -11.67 -10.83
CA LEU A 156 -1.23 -11.24 -12.22
C LEU A 156 -0.15 -12.01 -12.99
N LEU A 157 1.06 -12.13 -12.43
CA LEU A 157 2.15 -12.88 -13.07
C LEU A 157 1.80 -14.36 -13.22
N GLN A 158 1.13 -14.97 -12.23
CA GLN A 158 0.66 -16.35 -12.31
C GLN A 158 -0.44 -16.52 -13.37
N ALA A 159 -1.34 -15.55 -13.52
CA ALA A 159 -2.34 -15.56 -14.58
C ALA A 159 -1.70 -15.52 -15.97
N TRP A 160 -0.71 -14.65 -16.18
CA TRP A 160 0.07 -14.63 -17.41
C TRP A 160 0.84 -15.92 -17.64
N ALA A 161 1.53 -16.43 -16.62
CA ALA A 161 2.26 -17.69 -16.71
C ALA A 161 1.32 -18.82 -17.19
N ARG A 162 0.15 -18.95 -16.56
CA ARG A 162 -0.87 -19.92 -16.95
C ARG A 162 -1.35 -19.74 -18.40
N SER A 163 -1.54 -18.51 -18.86
CA SER A 163 -1.89 -18.25 -20.27
C SER A 163 -0.82 -18.78 -21.23
N PHE A 164 0.45 -18.58 -20.92
CA PHE A 164 1.55 -19.14 -21.70
C PHE A 164 1.58 -20.66 -21.65
N GLU A 165 1.39 -21.27 -20.48
CA GLU A 165 1.35 -22.73 -20.31
C GLU A 165 0.21 -23.37 -21.12
N LEU A 166 -1.00 -22.80 -21.05
CA LEU A 166 -2.16 -23.27 -21.80
C LEU A 166 -1.92 -23.20 -23.30
N ARG A 167 -1.26 -22.12 -23.77
CA ARG A 167 -0.91 -21.98 -25.17
C ARG A 167 0.15 -23.01 -25.60
N ALA A 168 1.22 -23.18 -24.81
CA ALA A 168 2.25 -24.16 -25.10
C ALA A 168 1.67 -25.58 -25.16
N ARG A 169 0.77 -25.92 -24.23
CA ARG A 169 0.02 -27.17 -24.23
C ARG A 169 -0.86 -27.31 -25.48
N ALA A 170 -1.62 -26.29 -25.86
CA ALA A 170 -2.45 -26.34 -27.06
C ALA A 170 -1.61 -26.55 -28.33
N LYS A 171 -0.41 -25.95 -28.41
CA LYS A 171 0.53 -26.18 -29.52
C LYS A 171 1.11 -27.60 -29.50
N TRP A 172 1.43 -28.15 -28.34
CA TRP A 172 1.88 -29.55 -28.21
C TRP A 172 0.77 -30.55 -28.59
N GLU A 173 -0.46 -30.32 -28.15
CA GLU A 173 -1.62 -31.17 -28.49
C GLU A 173 -1.95 -31.13 -30.00
N ALA A 174 -1.69 -29.98 -30.65
CA ALA A 174 -1.83 -29.81 -32.09
C ALA A 174 -0.62 -30.30 -32.89
N ASP A 175 0.51 -30.61 -32.25
CA ASP A 175 1.70 -31.14 -32.91
C ASP A 175 1.48 -32.62 -33.26
N PRO A 176 1.48 -33.02 -34.55
CA PRO A 176 1.28 -34.40 -34.95
C PRO A 176 2.33 -35.37 -34.37
N LEU A 177 3.52 -34.87 -34.06
CA LEU A 177 4.62 -35.67 -33.52
C LEU A 177 4.68 -35.63 -31.99
N ARG A 178 3.94 -34.71 -31.35
CA ARG A 178 3.97 -34.47 -29.89
C ARG A 178 5.40 -34.38 -29.35
N ASP A 179 6.28 -33.71 -30.09
CA ASP A 179 7.71 -33.68 -29.81
C ASP A 179 8.02 -32.96 -28.49
N VAL A 180 8.42 -33.74 -27.48
CA VAL A 180 8.80 -33.23 -26.16
C VAL A 180 10.11 -32.43 -26.17
N THR A 181 10.91 -32.55 -27.23
CA THR A 181 12.15 -31.79 -27.42
C THR A 181 11.92 -30.43 -28.06
N ARG A 182 10.70 -30.15 -28.53
CA ARG A 182 10.32 -28.86 -29.10
C ARG A 182 9.92 -27.88 -28.00
N ASN A 183 10.45 -26.67 -28.08
CA ASN A 183 10.07 -25.56 -27.20
C ASN A 183 8.88 -24.80 -27.80
N TYR A 184 7.67 -25.00 -27.27
CA TYR A 184 6.47 -24.31 -27.75
C TYR A 184 6.34 -22.86 -27.25
N PHE A 185 7.25 -22.40 -26.38
CA PHE A 185 7.38 -20.96 -26.07
C PHE A 185 8.18 -20.20 -27.12
N ILE A 186 9.03 -20.89 -27.91
CA ILE A 186 9.82 -20.33 -29.01
C ILE A 186 9.50 -21.12 -30.27
N ASP A 187 8.51 -20.68 -31.03
CA ASP A 187 8.12 -21.38 -32.24
C ASP A 187 9.12 -21.07 -33.38
N SER A 188 10.31 -21.67 -33.33
CA SER A 188 11.42 -21.42 -34.27
C SER A 188 11.16 -21.89 -35.70
N PHE A 189 10.15 -22.74 -35.89
CA PHE A 189 9.80 -23.32 -37.19
C PHE A 189 8.55 -22.72 -37.84
N VAL A 190 7.85 -21.80 -37.14
CA VAL A 190 6.65 -21.12 -37.65
C VAL A 190 6.94 -19.63 -37.75
N VAL A 191 7.28 -19.17 -38.95
CA VAL A 191 7.33 -17.75 -39.28
C VAL A 191 5.92 -17.33 -39.68
N GLY A 192 5.19 -16.64 -38.80
CA GLY A 192 3.82 -16.23 -39.08
C GLY A 192 3.15 -15.54 -37.90
N ALA A 193 1.96 -14.98 -38.16
CA ALA A 193 1.16 -14.24 -37.17
C ALA A 193 0.78 -15.06 -35.93
N GLU A 194 0.94 -16.38 -35.98
CA GLU A 194 0.64 -17.29 -34.87
C GLU A 194 1.83 -17.61 -33.95
N SER A 195 3.00 -17.00 -34.11
CA SER A 195 4.17 -17.26 -33.26
C SER A 195 4.39 -16.17 -32.21
N ILE A 196 4.86 -16.56 -31.01
CA ILE A 196 5.36 -15.61 -29.99
C ILE A 196 6.69 -15.00 -30.44
N GLY A 197 7.43 -15.66 -31.34
CA GLY A 197 8.77 -15.27 -31.73
C GLY A 197 9.81 -15.50 -30.63
N SER A 198 11.06 -15.12 -30.92
CA SER A 198 12.14 -15.13 -29.93
C SER A 198 12.19 -13.77 -29.21
N ILE A 199 12.12 -13.84 -27.88
CA ILE A 199 12.20 -12.71 -26.96
C ILE A 199 13.41 -13.01 -26.06
N PRO A 200 14.63 -12.68 -26.52
CA PRO A 200 15.86 -13.16 -25.91
C PRO A 200 16.10 -12.61 -24.50
N THR A 201 15.56 -11.42 -24.22
CA THR A 201 15.68 -10.71 -22.94
C THR A 201 14.33 -10.17 -22.54
N TYR A 202 14.16 -9.91 -21.23
CA TYR A 202 12.97 -9.26 -20.70
C TYR A 202 12.52 -8.06 -21.53
N THR A 203 11.34 -8.20 -22.12
CA THR A 203 10.69 -7.18 -22.95
C THR A 203 9.28 -6.95 -22.41
N ALA A 204 8.88 -5.69 -22.29
CA ALA A 204 7.58 -5.31 -21.77
C ALA A 204 6.46 -5.85 -22.67
N LEU A 205 5.44 -6.45 -22.05
CA LEU A 205 4.35 -7.14 -22.74
C LEU A 205 3.46 -6.16 -23.53
N ASN A 206 3.36 -4.90 -23.09
CA ASN A 206 2.67 -3.83 -23.82
C ASN A 206 3.34 -3.48 -25.16
N ALA A 207 4.65 -3.70 -25.31
CA ALA A 207 5.39 -3.54 -26.55
C ALA A 207 5.23 -4.76 -27.49
N LEU A 208 4.54 -5.80 -27.03
CA LEU A 208 4.31 -7.06 -27.73
C LEU A 208 2.80 -7.35 -27.89
N PRO A 209 2.01 -6.46 -28.52
CA PRO A 209 0.55 -6.61 -28.60
C PRO A 209 0.10 -7.86 -29.37
N HIS A 210 0.94 -8.39 -30.25
CA HIS A 210 0.68 -9.66 -30.92
C HIS A 210 0.68 -10.84 -29.93
N VAL A 211 1.54 -10.83 -28.91
CA VAL A 211 1.61 -11.88 -27.88
C VAL A 211 0.33 -11.90 -27.05
N THR A 212 -0.14 -10.73 -26.60
CA THR A 212 -1.37 -10.64 -25.81
C THR A 212 -2.61 -11.07 -26.62
N GLY A 213 -2.66 -10.70 -27.90
CA GLY A 213 -3.68 -11.18 -28.84
C GLY A 213 -3.65 -12.71 -29.04
N LEU A 214 -2.45 -13.29 -29.19
CA LEU A 214 -2.27 -14.73 -29.40
C LEU A 214 -2.67 -15.61 -28.21
N LEU A 215 -2.65 -15.04 -27.00
CA LEU A 215 -3.01 -15.75 -25.78
C LEU A 215 -4.51 -15.68 -25.48
N GLY A 216 -5.29 -14.91 -26.25
CA GLY A 216 -6.69 -14.61 -25.91
C GLY A 216 -6.83 -13.90 -24.56
N ALA A 217 -5.74 -13.31 -24.06
CA ALA A 217 -5.62 -12.75 -22.72
C ALA A 217 -5.91 -11.24 -22.69
N GLY A 218 -6.76 -10.75 -23.59
CA GLY A 218 -7.02 -9.31 -23.75
C GLY A 218 -7.55 -8.60 -22.50
N ASN A 219 -8.06 -9.36 -21.52
CA ASN A 219 -8.56 -8.84 -20.24
C ASN A 219 -7.54 -8.93 -19.09
N VAL A 220 -6.39 -9.59 -19.30
CA VAL A 220 -5.33 -9.67 -18.28
C VAL A 220 -4.51 -8.38 -18.36
N PRO A 221 -4.37 -7.61 -17.26
CA PRO A 221 -3.57 -6.39 -17.26
C PRO A 221 -2.11 -6.63 -17.68
N THR A 222 -1.54 -5.75 -18.49
CA THR A 222 -0.10 -5.83 -18.84
C THR A 222 0.80 -5.11 -17.85
N SER A 223 0.25 -4.54 -16.78
CA SER A 223 0.98 -3.80 -15.76
C SER A 223 0.51 -4.24 -14.38
N ASN A 224 1.43 -4.22 -13.41
CA ASN A 224 1.20 -4.64 -12.04
C ASN A 224 0.34 -3.64 -11.25
N ALA A 225 0.11 -3.92 -9.96
CA ALA A 225 -0.74 -3.07 -9.13
C ALA A 225 -0.23 -1.62 -9.01
N TRP A 226 1.07 -1.39 -9.17
CA TRP A 226 1.70 -0.07 -9.14
C TRP A 226 1.88 0.56 -10.54
N GLY A 227 1.41 -0.11 -11.60
CA GLY A 227 1.49 0.38 -12.97
C GLY A 227 2.82 0.10 -13.68
N SER A 228 3.74 -0.68 -13.11
CA SER A 228 4.94 -1.13 -13.84
C SER A 228 4.59 -2.31 -14.75
N ASP A 229 5.17 -2.35 -15.94
CA ASP A 229 4.85 -3.38 -16.93
C ASP A 229 5.26 -4.79 -16.48
N VAL A 230 4.51 -5.77 -16.97
CA VAL A 230 4.91 -7.17 -17.00
C VAL A 230 5.89 -7.34 -18.15
N GLU A 231 7.07 -7.89 -17.85
CA GLU A 231 8.10 -8.21 -18.81
C GLU A 231 8.20 -9.72 -18.99
N ILE A 232 8.46 -10.16 -20.22
CA ILE A 232 8.58 -11.56 -20.57
C ILE A 232 9.89 -11.85 -21.30
N SER A 233 10.40 -13.07 -21.15
CA SER A 233 11.59 -13.57 -21.84
C SER A 233 11.45 -15.07 -22.06
N ASN A 234 11.71 -15.52 -23.29
CA ASN A 234 11.77 -16.94 -23.63
C ASN A 234 13.18 -17.34 -24.11
N GLY A 235 14.19 -16.48 -23.91
CA GLY A 235 15.59 -16.75 -24.25
C GLY A 235 16.49 -16.90 -23.02
N GLN A 236 17.29 -15.89 -22.75
CA GLN A 236 18.38 -15.93 -21.75
C GLN A 236 17.89 -16.16 -20.32
N ASP A 237 16.68 -15.72 -20.00
CA ASP A 237 16.10 -15.82 -18.65
C ASP A 237 15.27 -17.11 -18.46
N ALA A 238 15.09 -17.88 -19.54
CA ALA A 238 14.29 -19.08 -19.63
C ALA A 238 15.14 -20.36 -19.69
N SER A 239 14.55 -21.50 -19.30
CA SER A 239 15.13 -22.80 -19.63
C SER A 239 14.91 -23.10 -21.11
N LEU A 240 16.00 -23.17 -21.86
CA LEU A 240 16.05 -23.63 -23.26
C LEU A 240 16.27 -25.14 -23.37
N VAL A 241 16.20 -25.86 -22.26
CA VAL A 241 16.29 -27.32 -22.18
C VAL A 241 15.06 -27.82 -21.42
N ALA A 242 14.52 -28.98 -21.81
CA ALA A 242 13.34 -29.54 -21.19
C ALA A 242 13.51 -29.73 -19.65
N PRO A 243 12.53 -29.33 -18.82
CA PRO A 243 11.29 -28.66 -19.20
C PRO A 243 11.55 -27.20 -19.62
N PHE A 244 11.05 -26.84 -20.81
CA PHE A 244 11.18 -25.48 -21.31
C PHE A 244 10.36 -24.53 -20.45
N THR A 245 10.84 -23.29 -20.31
CA THR A 245 10.10 -22.27 -19.55
C THR A 245 10.01 -20.97 -20.31
N MET A 246 9.07 -20.11 -19.90
CA MET A 246 9.07 -18.69 -20.20
C MET A 246 9.16 -17.92 -18.89
N ALA A 247 10.08 -16.96 -18.81
CA ALA A 247 10.27 -16.15 -17.61
C ALA A 247 9.39 -14.91 -17.69
N LEU A 248 8.75 -14.57 -16.58
CA LEU A 248 7.94 -13.37 -16.40
C LEU A 248 8.46 -12.60 -15.20
N ARG A 249 8.44 -11.27 -15.27
CA ARG A 249 8.70 -10.44 -14.09
C ARG A 249 7.97 -9.11 -14.17
N THR A 250 7.90 -8.42 -13.05
CA THR A 250 7.50 -7.00 -13.00
C THR A 250 8.25 -6.30 -11.88
N ARG A 251 8.40 -4.98 -11.97
CA ARG A 251 9.19 -4.17 -11.04
C ARG A 251 8.30 -3.52 -9.97
N THR A 252 8.72 -3.58 -8.71
CA THR A 252 8.08 -2.84 -7.61
C THR A 252 8.53 -1.37 -7.63
N PRO A 253 7.80 -0.44 -7.00
CA PRO A 253 8.21 0.97 -6.94
C PRO A 253 9.61 1.20 -6.35
N TRP A 254 10.03 0.34 -5.42
CA TRP A 254 11.35 0.36 -4.79
C TRP A 254 12.44 -0.42 -5.57
N GLY A 255 12.14 -0.84 -6.82
CA GLY A 255 13.14 -1.35 -7.76
C GLY A 255 13.42 -2.85 -7.71
N THR A 256 12.78 -3.61 -6.82
CA THR A 256 12.89 -5.08 -6.81
C THR A 256 12.01 -5.72 -7.88
N TYR A 257 12.28 -6.98 -8.23
CA TYR A 257 11.49 -7.73 -9.20
C TYR A 257 10.65 -8.81 -8.51
N ILE A 258 9.38 -8.90 -8.90
CA ILE A 258 8.52 -10.05 -8.64
C ILE A 258 8.60 -10.93 -9.90
N GLY A 259 8.83 -12.24 -9.74
CA GLY A 259 9.04 -13.15 -10.87
C GLY A 259 8.08 -14.34 -10.85
N ALA A 260 7.76 -14.85 -12.04
CA ALA A 260 7.08 -16.11 -12.26
C ALA A 260 7.69 -16.84 -13.47
N ARG A 261 7.40 -18.13 -13.61
CA ARG A 261 7.77 -18.93 -14.78
C ARG A 261 6.56 -19.69 -15.27
N ALA A 262 6.29 -19.62 -16.57
CA ALA A 262 5.45 -20.58 -17.26
C ALA A 262 6.31 -21.80 -17.58
N VAL A 263 5.78 -23.00 -17.36
CA VAL A 263 6.49 -24.26 -17.64
C VAL A 263 5.74 -25.05 -18.71
N GLN A 264 6.45 -25.51 -19.73
CA GLN A 264 5.87 -26.40 -20.74
C GLN A 264 5.64 -27.77 -20.10
N GLN A 265 4.38 -28.09 -19.83
CA GLN A 265 3.99 -29.41 -19.34
C GLN A 265 3.98 -30.42 -20.49
N THR A 266 4.53 -31.60 -20.26
CA THR A 266 4.63 -32.68 -21.27
C THR A 266 3.66 -33.84 -21.03
N ASN A 267 2.86 -33.80 -19.96
CA ASN A 267 2.04 -34.91 -19.47
C ASN A 267 0.62 -34.46 -19.12
#